data_AF-A0AA35TDW1-F1
#
_entry.id   AF-A0AA35TDW1-F1
#
_cell.length_a   1.000
_cell.length_b   1.000
_cell.length_c   1.000
_cell.angle_alpha   90.00
_cell.angle_beta   90.00
_cell.angle_gamma   90.00
#
_symmetry.space_group_name_H-M   'P 1'
#
loop_
_entity.id
_entity.type
_entity.pdbx_description
1 polymer ?
#
loop_
_entity_poly.entity_id
_entity_poly.type
_entity_poly.pdbx_seq_one_letter_code
_entity_poly.pdbx_strand_id
1 'polypeptide(L)'
;MLRLFQVNEGRFVDLEGELTPNSRVGEVCEGVRREGGGGVVLMVADGRQMEDSELVGAYSPGMEGKPIFVFYQRYLSSPSPPSLPSLLKPRPDLERGLAVLNQKPYPGLFQKLPPLAKQVSDCSSGLFNMYQSVREDTQLQISGWNAVLRNCHGIIGVYEKHQQHFSRVLEIFQSSRTHYLQLVNSFPEQVKLLQQLPVPAKTTLSPSSSSSLYDWISTHVSDDTIHVYIVLIRLPFAFALVHNSHVTVPNTV
;
A
#
# COMPACT_ATOMS: atom_id res chain seq x y z
N MET A 1 -21.03 -13.92 -2.84
CA MET A 1 -20.11 -14.73 -3.66
C MET A 1 -18.91 -13.88 -4.01
N LEU A 2 -17.70 -14.34 -3.73
CA LEU A 2 -16.47 -13.61 -4.05
C LEU A 2 -16.18 -13.71 -5.56
N ARG A 3 -15.77 -12.60 -6.17
CA ARG A 3 -15.35 -12.56 -7.58
C ARG A 3 -13.87 -12.20 -7.63
N LEU A 4 -13.06 -13.08 -8.17
CA LEU A 4 -11.62 -12.89 -8.31
C LEU A 4 -11.30 -12.69 -9.79
N PHE A 5 -10.64 -11.59 -10.12
CA PHE A 5 -10.28 -11.25 -11.50
C PHE A 5 -8.77 -11.17 -11.65
N GLN A 6 -8.22 -12.07 -12.47
CA GLN A 6 -6.81 -12.08 -12.81
C GLN A 6 -6.52 -11.01 -13.86
N VAL A 7 -5.84 -9.95 -13.44
CA VAL A 7 -5.61 -8.77 -14.27
C VAL A 7 -4.68 -9.07 -15.45
N ASN A 8 -3.63 -9.87 -15.23
CA ASN A 8 -2.62 -10.16 -16.26
C ASN A 8 -3.18 -10.92 -17.47
N GLU A 9 -4.17 -11.78 -17.26
CA GLU A 9 -4.78 -12.61 -18.32
C GLU A 9 -6.17 -12.16 -18.72
N GLY A 10 -6.83 -11.32 -17.92
CA GLY A 10 -8.18 -10.81 -18.23
C GLY A 10 -9.25 -11.88 -18.05
N ARG A 11 -9.15 -12.70 -17.00
CA ARG A 11 -10.11 -13.78 -16.72
C ARG A 11 -10.50 -13.83 -15.25
N PHE A 12 -11.69 -14.37 -15.00
CA PHE A 12 -12.10 -14.72 -13.64
C PHE A 12 -11.41 -16.00 -13.18
N VAL A 13 -11.09 -16.03 -11.89
CA VAL A 13 -10.48 -17.17 -11.21
C VAL A 13 -11.62 -17.90 -10.50
N ASP A 14 -11.90 -19.12 -10.94
CA ASP A 14 -12.92 -19.97 -10.36
C ASP A 14 -12.27 -20.86 -9.30
N LEU A 15 -12.37 -20.44 -8.04
CA LEU A 15 -11.91 -21.26 -6.93
C LEU A 15 -12.97 -22.29 -6.56
N GLU A 16 -12.62 -23.57 -6.70
CA GLU A 16 -13.41 -24.67 -6.18
C GLU A 16 -13.40 -24.64 -4.63
N GLY A 17 -14.36 -23.93 -4.03
CA GLY A 17 -14.53 -23.85 -2.58
C GLY A 17 -15.52 -22.76 -2.15
N GLU A 18 -16.13 -22.95 -0.97
CA GLU A 18 -17.00 -21.96 -0.32
C GLU A 18 -16.20 -20.78 0.26
N LEU A 19 -15.37 -20.11 -0.55
CA LEU A 19 -14.71 -18.90 -0.10
C LEU A 19 -15.79 -17.82 0.08
N THR A 20 -15.92 -17.37 1.31
CA THR A 20 -16.91 -16.38 1.72
C THR A 20 -16.19 -15.10 2.15
N PRO A 21 -16.90 -13.97 2.28
CA PRO A 21 -16.35 -12.77 2.90
C PRO A 21 -15.79 -13.01 4.33
N ASN A 22 -16.15 -14.12 4.99
CA ASN A 22 -15.64 -14.48 6.31
C ASN A 22 -14.33 -15.29 6.26
N SER A 23 -13.86 -15.68 5.07
CA SER A 23 -12.56 -16.33 4.90
C SER A 23 -11.43 -15.32 5.13
N ARG A 24 -10.27 -15.82 5.58
CA ARG A 24 -9.05 -15.01 5.69
C ARG A 24 -8.45 -14.78 4.31
N VAL A 25 -7.80 -13.63 4.12
CA VAL A 25 -7.09 -13.31 2.88
C VAL A 25 -6.01 -14.35 2.58
N GLY A 26 -5.29 -14.83 3.61
CA GLY A 26 -4.30 -15.90 3.45
C GLY A 26 -4.86 -17.18 2.83
N GLU A 27 -6.08 -17.59 3.21
CA GLU A 27 -6.75 -18.79 2.65
C GLU A 27 -7.09 -18.59 1.17
N VAL A 28 -7.54 -17.39 0.79
CA VAL A 28 -7.81 -17.03 -0.60
C VAL A 28 -6.50 -17.03 -1.40
N CYS A 29 -5.44 -16.41 -0.87
CA CYS A 29 -4.12 -16.40 -1.48
C CYS A 29 -3.61 -17.83 -1.75
N GLU A 30 -3.80 -18.76 -0.81
CA GLU A 30 -3.41 -20.16 -0.98
C GLU A 30 -4.25 -20.89 -2.04
N GLY A 31 -5.56 -20.65 -2.07
CA GLY A 31 -6.44 -21.17 -3.11
C GLY A 31 -6.00 -20.74 -4.51
N VAL A 32 -5.76 -19.44 -4.68
CA VAL A 32 -5.28 -18.83 -5.94
C VAL A 32 -3.88 -19.35 -6.30
N ARG A 33 -2.98 -19.48 -5.32
CA ARG A 33 -1.61 -19.98 -5.55
C ARG A 33 -1.60 -21.41 -6.07
N ARG A 34 -2.53 -22.26 -5.63
CA ARG A 34 -2.66 -23.63 -6.13
C ARG A 34 -2.97 -23.69 -7.63
N GLU A 35 -3.72 -22.72 -8.14
CA GLU A 35 -4.08 -22.65 -9.56
C GLU A 35 -2.97 -22.04 -10.43
N GLY A 36 -2.33 -20.96 -9.94
CA GLY A 36 -1.40 -20.16 -10.74
C GLY A 36 0.10 -20.33 -10.46
N GLY A 37 0.51 -20.93 -9.33
CA GLY A 37 1.93 -21.08 -8.98
C GLY A 37 2.68 -19.76 -8.73
N GLY A 38 3.39 -19.68 -7.60
CA GLY A 38 4.25 -18.54 -7.23
C GLY A 38 3.60 -17.51 -6.29
N GLY A 39 4.22 -16.33 -6.20
CA GLY A 39 3.73 -15.24 -5.36
C GLY A 39 2.42 -14.66 -5.90
N VAL A 40 1.46 -14.42 -5.01
CA VAL A 40 0.14 -13.86 -5.30
C VAL A 40 0.00 -12.57 -4.53
N VAL A 41 -0.44 -11.51 -5.20
CA VAL A 41 -0.81 -10.24 -4.57
C VAL A 41 -2.29 -9.99 -4.87
N LEU A 42 -3.06 -9.75 -3.81
CA LEU A 42 -4.47 -9.42 -3.88
C LEU A 42 -4.67 -7.94 -3.61
N MET A 43 -5.50 -7.30 -4.41
CA MET A 43 -5.76 -5.86 -4.31
C MET A 43 -7.23 -5.57 -4.58
N VAL A 44 -7.78 -4.61 -3.85
CA VAL A 44 -9.13 -4.07 -4.11
C VAL A 44 -9.07 -2.82 -4.97
N ALA A 45 -10.20 -2.46 -5.59
CA ALA A 45 -10.28 -1.38 -6.58
C ALA A 45 -9.85 0.00 -6.06
N ASP A 46 -9.87 0.23 -4.75
CA ASP A 46 -9.39 1.48 -4.15
C ASP A 46 -7.85 1.58 -4.06
N GLY A 47 -7.13 0.51 -4.40
CA GLY A 47 -5.67 0.45 -4.33
C GLY A 47 -5.11 -0.06 -3.00
N ARG A 48 -5.96 -0.58 -2.10
CA ARG A 48 -5.48 -1.28 -0.90
C ARG A 48 -5.05 -2.70 -1.25
N GLN A 49 -3.81 -3.03 -0.90
CA GLN A 49 -3.32 -4.40 -0.86
C GLN A 49 -3.98 -5.12 0.31
N MET A 50 -4.37 -6.38 0.11
CA MET A 50 -4.99 -7.18 1.15
C MET A 50 -3.92 -7.89 1.98
N GLU A 51 -4.07 -7.85 3.30
CA GLU A 51 -3.16 -8.46 4.25
C GLU A 51 -3.62 -9.86 4.68
N ASP A 52 -2.70 -10.83 4.73
CA ASP A 52 -3.01 -12.24 4.99
C ASP A 52 -3.76 -12.47 6.32
N SER A 53 -3.51 -11.63 7.33
CA SER A 53 -4.13 -11.73 8.65
C SER A 53 -5.57 -11.25 8.71
N GLU A 54 -6.02 -10.50 7.70
CA GLU A 54 -7.34 -9.86 7.71
C GLU A 54 -8.42 -10.74 7.06
N LEU A 55 -9.68 -10.43 7.38
CA LEU A 55 -10.83 -11.05 6.73
C LEU A 55 -11.11 -10.36 5.40
N VAL A 56 -11.49 -11.14 4.39
CA VAL A 56 -11.86 -10.59 3.07
C VAL A 56 -13.01 -9.57 3.19
N GLY A 57 -13.93 -9.81 4.13
CA GLY A 57 -15.05 -8.94 4.45
C GLY A 57 -14.65 -7.53 4.93
N ALA A 58 -13.46 -7.38 5.53
CA ALA A 58 -12.95 -6.08 5.97
C ALA A 58 -12.71 -5.12 4.79
N TYR A 59 -12.41 -5.68 3.62
CA TYR A 59 -12.22 -4.95 2.36
C TYR A 59 -13.52 -4.84 1.54
N SER A 60 -14.58 -5.50 2.00
CA SER A 60 -15.87 -5.63 1.30
C SER A 60 -17.02 -4.71 1.76
N PRO A 61 -16.87 -3.64 2.59
CA PRO A 61 -18.01 -2.77 2.87
C PRO A 61 -18.36 -1.97 1.60
N GLY A 62 -19.47 -2.35 0.93
CA GLY A 62 -20.02 -1.63 -0.22
C GLY A 62 -19.55 -2.10 -1.62
N MET A 63 -19.03 -3.32 -1.74
CA MET A 63 -18.54 -3.90 -3.00
C MET A 63 -19.45 -5.05 -3.50
N GLU A 64 -20.77 -4.89 -3.47
CA GLU A 64 -21.64 -5.84 -4.18
C GLU A 64 -21.30 -5.81 -5.67
N GLY A 65 -20.68 -6.89 -6.17
CA GLY A 65 -20.38 -7.10 -7.58
C GLY A 65 -19.02 -6.65 -8.08
N LYS A 66 -18.17 -5.98 -7.28
CA LYS A 66 -16.81 -5.60 -7.72
C LYS A 66 -15.79 -6.70 -7.41
N PRO A 67 -14.90 -7.05 -8.36
CA PRO A 67 -13.95 -8.12 -8.14
C PRO A 67 -12.78 -7.69 -7.26
N ILE A 68 -12.16 -8.68 -6.61
CA ILE A 68 -10.82 -8.60 -6.05
C ILE A 68 -9.84 -8.87 -7.19
N PHE A 69 -8.84 -8.01 -7.35
CA PHE A 69 -7.84 -8.12 -8.39
C PHE A 69 -6.69 -9.02 -7.94
N VAL A 70 -6.35 -9.97 -8.81
CA VAL A 70 -5.29 -10.96 -8.59
C VAL A 70 -4.12 -10.67 -9.50
N PHE A 71 -2.93 -10.56 -8.91
CA PHE A 71 -1.67 -10.43 -9.61
C PHE A 71 -0.73 -11.57 -9.24
N TYR A 72 -0.31 -12.35 -10.23
CA TYR A 72 0.72 -13.36 -10.02
C TYR A 72 2.10 -12.79 -10.34
N GLN A 73 3.04 -12.99 -9.42
CA GLN A 73 4.42 -12.52 -9.55
C GLN A 73 5.14 -13.13 -10.75
N ARG A 74 4.76 -14.34 -11.19
CA ARG A 74 5.35 -15.01 -12.37
C ARG A 74 5.29 -14.17 -13.66
N TYR A 75 4.22 -13.40 -13.86
CA TYR A 75 4.09 -12.56 -15.07
C TYR A 75 4.98 -11.32 -15.03
N LEU A 76 5.53 -10.94 -13.87
CA LEU A 76 6.55 -9.90 -13.78
C LEU A 76 7.90 -10.38 -14.34
N SER A 77 8.18 -11.68 -14.22
CA SER A 77 9.43 -12.29 -14.65
C SER A 77 9.39 -12.78 -16.11
N SER A 78 8.23 -13.20 -16.60
CA SER A 78 8.04 -13.65 -17.97
C SER A 78 6.71 -13.15 -18.55
N PRO A 79 6.69 -12.00 -19.24
CA PRO A 79 5.47 -11.53 -19.90
C PRO A 79 5.19 -12.39 -21.13
N SER A 80 4.12 -13.19 -21.08
CA SER A 80 3.58 -13.85 -22.27
C SER A 80 2.43 -13.02 -22.86
N PRO A 81 2.38 -12.79 -24.17
CA PRO A 81 1.24 -12.12 -24.78
C PRO A 81 -0.03 -12.96 -24.61
N PRO A 82 -1.21 -12.33 -24.43
CA PRO A 82 -2.47 -13.06 -24.35
C PRO A 82 -2.75 -13.79 -25.68
N SER A 83 -3.30 -15.00 -25.59
CA SER A 83 -3.66 -15.79 -26.76
C SER A 83 -4.87 -15.20 -27.49
N LEU A 84 -4.82 -15.14 -28.83
CA LEU A 84 -5.94 -14.70 -29.66
C LEU A 84 -7.19 -15.60 -29.46
N PRO A 85 -8.37 -15.02 -29.23
CA PRO A 85 -9.64 -15.75 -29.19
C PRO A 85 -9.86 -16.60 -30.44
N SER A 86 -10.40 -17.80 -30.25
CA SER A 86 -10.65 -18.76 -31.35
C SER A 86 -11.58 -18.21 -32.45
N LEU A 87 -12.48 -17.29 -32.11
CA LEU A 87 -13.41 -16.64 -33.05
C LEU A 87 -12.72 -15.66 -34.02
N LEU A 88 -11.52 -15.19 -33.69
CA LEU A 88 -10.69 -14.34 -34.56
C LEU A 88 -9.78 -15.17 -35.49
N LYS A 89 -9.78 -16.50 -35.36
CA LYS A 89 -9.03 -17.36 -36.26
C LYS A 89 -9.72 -17.44 -37.64
N PRO A 90 -8.95 -17.58 -38.73
CA PRO A 90 -9.53 -17.74 -40.07
C PRO A 90 -10.54 -18.88 -40.12
N ARG A 91 -11.68 -18.66 -40.79
CA ARG A 91 -12.74 -19.66 -40.96
C ARG A 91 -12.81 -20.09 -42.43
N PRO A 92 -12.02 -21.09 -42.84
CA PRO A 92 -11.92 -21.50 -44.24
C PRO A 92 -13.27 -22.01 -44.78
N ASP A 93 -14.16 -22.52 -43.92
CA ASP A 93 -15.49 -22.98 -44.33
C ASP A 93 -16.40 -21.82 -44.76
N LEU A 94 -16.38 -20.73 -43.99
CA LEU A 94 -17.15 -19.53 -44.30
C LEU A 94 -16.58 -18.81 -45.52
N GLU A 95 -15.25 -18.72 -45.61
CA GLU A 95 -14.56 -18.15 -46.79
C GLU A 95 -14.90 -18.93 -48.07
N ARG A 96 -14.88 -20.26 -48.01
CA ARG A 96 -15.33 -21.12 -49.13
C ARG A 96 -16.79 -20.91 -49.49
N GLY A 97 -17.66 -20.72 -48.50
CA GLY A 97 -19.08 -20.40 -48.71
C GLY A 97 -19.28 -19.05 -49.39
N LEU A 98 -18.56 -18.02 -48.94
CA LEU A 98 -18.62 -16.67 -49.50
C LEU A 98 -18.06 -16.59 -50.92
N ALA A 99 -17.11 -17.45 -51.30
CA ALA A 99 -16.60 -17.53 -52.66
C ALA A 99 -17.69 -17.85 -53.71
N VAL A 100 -18.81 -18.45 -53.30
CA VAL A 100 -19.99 -18.69 -54.16
C VAL A 100 -20.59 -17.39 -54.68
N LEU A 101 -20.46 -16.28 -53.94
CA LEU A 101 -20.94 -14.95 -54.35
C LEU A 101 -20.16 -14.36 -55.53
N ASN A 102 -18.93 -14.82 -55.75
CA ASN A 102 -18.08 -14.38 -56.87
C ASN A 102 -18.28 -15.22 -58.15
N GLN A 103 -19.14 -16.25 -58.10
CA GLN A 103 -19.39 -17.12 -59.24
C GLN A 103 -20.48 -16.54 -60.16
N LYS A 104 -20.45 -16.92 -61.44
CA LYS A 104 -21.54 -16.57 -62.37
C LYS A 104 -22.87 -17.18 -61.87
N PRO A 105 -24.02 -16.51 -62.07
CA PRO A 105 -25.33 -17.02 -61.65
C PRO A 105 -25.60 -18.44 -62.19
N TYR A 106 -26.04 -19.36 -61.33
CA TYR A 106 -26.43 -20.71 -61.70
C TYR A 106 -27.72 -21.14 -60.98
N PRO A 107 -28.50 -22.10 -61.50
CA PRO A 107 -29.85 -22.41 -60.99
C PRO A 107 -29.93 -22.80 -59.50
N GLY A 108 -28.85 -23.35 -58.94
CA GLY A 108 -28.79 -23.74 -57.52
C GLY A 108 -28.34 -22.64 -56.56
N LEU A 109 -28.01 -21.43 -57.03
CA LEU A 109 -27.45 -20.35 -56.22
C LEU A 109 -28.45 -19.90 -55.13
N PHE A 110 -29.70 -19.67 -55.50
CA PHE A 110 -30.74 -19.19 -54.56
C PHE A 110 -31.03 -20.17 -53.42
N GLN A 111 -30.75 -21.47 -53.58
CA GLN A 111 -30.91 -22.45 -52.50
C GLN A 111 -29.74 -22.40 -51.50
N LYS A 112 -28.55 -21.95 -51.93
CA LYS A 112 -27.36 -21.83 -51.08
C LYS A 112 -27.24 -20.49 -50.36
N LEU A 113 -27.91 -19.44 -50.84
CA LEU A 113 -27.85 -18.11 -50.23
C LEU A 113 -28.47 -18.04 -48.82
N PRO A 114 -29.68 -18.59 -48.54
CA PRO A 114 -30.26 -18.55 -47.20
C PRO A 114 -29.41 -19.20 -46.09
N PRO A 115 -28.88 -20.44 -46.25
CA PRO A 115 -28.03 -21.04 -45.22
C PRO A 115 -26.69 -20.30 -45.06
N LEU A 116 -26.13 -19.74 -46.13
CA LEU A 116 -24.92 -18.92 -46.06
C LEU A 116 -25.19 -17.61 -45.32
N ALA A 117 -26.30 -16.92 -45.62
CA ALA A 117 -26.71 -15.70 -44.92
C ALA A 117 -26.92 -15.95 -43.42
N LYS A 118 -27.53 -17.09 -43.06
CA LYS A 118 -27.66 -17.52 -41.67
C LYS A 118 -26.28 -17.74 -41.01
N GLN A 119 -25.37 -18.46 -41.67
CA GLN A 119 -24.01 -18.67 -41.14
C GLN A 119 -23.23 -17.36 -40.94
N VAL A 120 -23.36 -16.39 -41.85
CA VAL A 120 -22.76 -15.06 -41.70
C VAL A 120 -23.41 -14.32 -40.53
N SER A 121 -24.74 -14.34 -40.41
CA SER A 121 -25.46 -13.72 -39.29
C SER A 121 -25.03 -14.31 -37.94
N ASP A 122 -25.01 -15.64 -37.81
CA ASP A 122 -24.60 -16.34 -36.59
C ASP A 122 -23.14 -16.04 -36.24
N CYS A 123 -22.28 -15.97 -37.26
CA CYS A 123 -20.87 -15.56 -37.14
C CYS A 123 -20.74 -14.13 -36.59
N SER A 124 -21.46 -13.17 -37.19
CA SER A 124 -21.45 -11.76 -36.78
C SER A 124 -21.98 -11.58 -35.36
N SER A 125 -23.07 -12.24 -34.98
CA SER A 125 -23.59 -12.23 -33.62
C SER A 125 -22.60 -12.81 -32.62
N GLY A 126 -21.92 -13.91 -32.97
CA GLY A 126 -20.87 -14.50 -32.14
C GLY A 126 -19.67 -13.57 -31.94
N LEU A 127 -19.23 -12.88 -33.00
CA LEU A 127 -18.17 -11.87 -32.94
C LEU A 127 -18.56 -10.67 -32.08
N PHE A 128 -19.81 -10.20 -32.19
CA PHE A 128 -20.32 -9.09 -31.39
C PHE A 128 -20.32 -9.44 -29.90
N ASN A 129 -20.84 -10.61 -29.54
CA ASN A 129 -20.87 -11.07 -28.15
C ASN A 129 -19.46 -11.25 -27.57
N MET A 130 -18.53 -11.80 -28.37
CA MET A 130 -17.13 -11.92 -27.98
C MET A 130 -16.50 -10.54 -27.75
N TYR A 131 -16.70 -9.59 -28.67
CA TYR A 131 -16.19 -8.23 -28.51
C TYR A 131 -16.71 -7.58 -27.23
N GLN A 132 -18.00 -7.76 -26.92
CA GLN A 132 -18.59 -7.24 -25.70
C GLN A 132 -17.92 -7.84 -24.45
N SER A 133 -17.73 -9.16 -24.40
CA SER A 133 -17.01 -9.82 -23.31
C SER A 133 -15.58 -9.28 -23.17
N VAL A 134 -14.83 -9.21 -24.27
CA VAL A 134 -13.45 -8.70 -24.27
C VAL A 134 -13.40 -7.26 -23.78
N ARG A 135 -14.38 -6.42 -24.16
CA ARG A 135 -14.46 -5.04 -23.70
C ARG A 135 -14.69 -4.97 -22.18
N GLU A 136 -15.59 -5.79 -21.65
CA GLU A 136 -15.87 -5.86 -20.22
C GLU A 136 -14.64 -6.33 -19.44
N ASP A 137 -13.97 -7.38 -19.91
CA ASP A 137 -12.72 -7.88 -19.31
C ASP A 137 -11.61 -6.85 -19.38
N THR A 138 -11.45 -6.15 -20.51
CA THR A 138 -10.47 -5.07 -20.67
C THR A 138 -10.75 -3.92 -19.70
N GLN A 139 -12.01 -3.57 -19.49
CA GLN A 139 -12.37 -2.53 -18.52
C GLN A 139 -11.99 -2.95 -17.09
N LEU A 140 -12.18 -4.22 -16.74
CA LEU A 140 -11.73 -4.77 -15.46
C LEU A 140 -10.21 -4.78 -15.34
N GLN A 141 -9.48 -5.12 -16.41
CA GLN A 141 -8.02 -5.04 -16.43
C GLN A 141 -7.53 -3.61 -16.18
N ILE A 142 -8.12 -2.63 -16.88
CA ILE A 142 -7.80 -1.21 -16.68
C ILE A 142 -8.10 -0.81 -15.23
N SER A 143 -9.23 -1.25 -14.67
CA SER A 143 -9.56 -1.00 -13.27
C SER A 143 -8.54 -1.62 -12.30
N GLY A 144 -8.08 -2.83 -12.58
CA GLY A 144 -7.05 -3.52 -11.80
C GLY A 144 -5.71 -2.78 -11.83
N TRP A 145 -5.25 -2.37 -13.01
CA TRP A 145 -4.02 -1.58 -13.15
C TRP A 145 -4.15 -0.19 -12.50
N ASN A 146 -5.32 0.43 -12.57
CA ASN A 146 -5.57 1.69 -11.86
C ASN A 146 -5.52 1.50 -10.33
N ALA A 147 -5.93 0.35 -9.80
CA ALA A 147 -5.77 0.05 -8.38
C ALA A 147 -4.29 0.02 -7.99
N VAL A 148 -3.44 -0.62 -8.80
CA VAL A 148 -1.98 -0.62 -8.60
C VAL A 148 -1.40 0.79 -8.63
N LEU A 149 -1.82 1.62 -9.59
CA LEU A 149 -1.38 3.02 -9.67
C LEU A 149 -1.78 3.83 -8.43
N ARG A 150 -3.01 3.63 -7.92
CA ARG A 150 -3.46 4.24 -6.67
C ARG A 150 -2.62 3.79 -5.48
N ASN A 151 -2.29 2.50 -5.41
CA ASN A 151 -1.42 1.95 -4.38
C ASN A 151 -0.05 2.62 -4.39
N CYS A 152 0.60 2.67 -5.57
CA CYS A 152 1.89 3.35 -5.75
C CYS A 152 1.83 4.83 -5.35
N HIS A 153 0.77 5.54 -5.74
CA HIS A 153 0.58 6.94 -5.35
C HIS A 153 0.43 7.10 -3.83
N GLY A 154 -0.27 6.19 -3.16
CA GLY A 154 -0.36 6.15 -1.70
C GLY A 154 1.00 5.96 -1.03
N ILE A 155 1.81 5.02 -1.53
CA ILE A 155 3.17 4.76 -1.02
C ILE A 155 4.06 6.01 -1.20
N ILE A 156 4.01 6.65 -2.37
CA ILE A 156 4.75 7.89 -2.64
C ILE A 156 4.36 8.97 -1.62
N GLY A 157 3.06 9.18 -1.38
CA GLY A 157 2.59 10.17 -0.42
C GLY A 157 3.04 9.89 1.03
N VAL A 158 3.13 8.62 1.43
CA VAL A 158 3.70 8.24 2.73
C VAL A 158 5.19 8.53 2.79
N TYR A 159 5.93 8.18 1.73
CA TYR A 159 7.35 8.45 1.62
C TYR A 159 7.66 9.95 1.70
N GLU A 160 6.92 10.78 0.97
CA GLU A 160 7.07 12.25 1.01
C GLU A 160 6.86 12.81 2.43
N LYS A 161 5.86 12.32 3.17
CA LYS A 161 5.64 12.70 4.57
C LYS A 161 6.82 12.31 5.46
N HIS A 162 7.35 11.09 5.30
CA HIS A 162 8.52 10.65 6.05
C HIS A 162 9.75 11.48 5.72
N GLN A 163 9.96 11.81 4.44
CA GLN A 163 11.05 12.67 4.01
C GLN A 163 10.94 14.06 4.64
N GLN A 164 9.76 14.69 4.63
CA GLN A 164 9.53 15.99 5.26
C GLN A 164 9.78 15.94 6.77
N HIS A 165 9.32 14.89 7.44
CA HIS A 165 9.55 14.70 8.87
C HIS A 165 11.05 14.56 9.17
N PHE A 166 11.75 13.72 8.41
CA PHE A 166 13.18 13.52 8.54
C PHE A 166 13.97 14.81 8.31
N SER A 167 13.67 15.56 7.25
CA SER A 167 14.31 16.85 6.96
C SER A 167 14.12 17.84 8.12
N ARG A 168 12.90 17.95 8.66
CA ARG A 168 12.63 18.82 9.82
C ARG A 168 13.42 18.41 11.04
N VAL A 169 13.48 17.11 11.36
CA VAL A 169 14.28 16.60 12.49
C VAL A 169 15.76 16.87 12.28
N LEU A 170 16.26 16.69 11.05
CA LEU A 170 17.66 16.95 10.70
C LEU A 170 18.00 18.44 10.83
N GLU A 171 17.14 19.35 10.38
CA GLU A 171 17.32 20.80 10.54
C GLU A 171 17.36 21.22 12.02
N ILE A 172 16.47 20.68 12.85
CA ILE A 172 16.47 20.91 14.31
C ILE A 172 17.78 20.39 14.93
N PHE A 173 18.21 19.20 14.52
CA PHE A 173 19.46 18.63 15.00
C PHE A 173 20.68 19.47 14.59
N GLN A 174 20.75 19.90 13.33
CA GLN A 174 21.85 20.72 12.81
C GLN A 174 21.92 22.08 13.51
N SER A 175 20.78 22.75 13.72
CA SER A 175 20.73 24.02 14.44
C SER A 175 21.12 23.88 15.91
N SER A 176 20.74 22.77 16.56
CA SER A 176 21.06 22.51 17.96
C SER A 176 22.44 21.87 18.18
N ARG A 177 23.10 21.38 17.12
CA ARG A 177 24.39 20.66 17.19
C ARG A 177 25.47 21.45 17.91
N THR A 178 25.63 22.73 17.58
CA THR A 178 26.64 23.58 18.21
C THR A 178 26.36 23.76 19.69
N HIS A 179 25.09 23.90 20.07
CA HIS A 179 24.67 24.01 21.46
C HIS A 179 24.93 22.70 22.23
N TYR A 180 24.60 21.54 21.65
CA TYR A 180 24.91 20.24 22.25
C TYR A 180 26.43 20.05 22.44
N LEU A 181 27.24 20.44 21.47
CA LEU A 181 28.71 20.38 21.59
C LEU A 181 29.23 21.32 22.67
N GLN A 182 28.69 22.54 22.78
CA GLN A 182 29.04 23.46 23.86
C GLN A 182 28.68 22.91 25.24
N LEU A 183 27.51 22.28 25.37
CA LEU A 183 27.09 21.65 26.62
C LEU A 183 28.03 20.50 27.02
N VAL A 184 28.35 19.61 26.07
CA VAL A 184 29.31 18.52 26.31
C VAL A 184 30.70 19.05 26.67
N ASN A 185 31.16 20.10 26.00
CA ASN A 185 32.48 20.68 26.25
C ASN A 185 32.57 21.44 27.59
N SER A 186 31.47 22.05 28.05
CA SER A 186 31.40 22.75 29.34
C SER A 186 31.09 21.83 30.52
N PHE A 187 30.65 20.59 30.26
CA PHE A 187 30.28 19.61 31.28
C PHE A 187 31.40 19.35 32.31
N PRO A 188 32.69 19.17 31.94
CA PRO A 188 33.74 18.93 32.93
C PRO A 188 33.92 20.08 33.93
N GLU A 189 33.71 21.32 33.50
CA GLU A 189 33.79 22.49 34.39
C GLU A 189 32.56 22.59 35.29
N GLN A 190 31.37 22.29 34.75
CA GLN A 190 30.14 22.22 35.54
C GLN A 190 30.21 21.13 36.62
N VAL A 191 30.79 19.96 36.32
CA VAL A 191 31.02 18.90 37.30
C VAL A 191 31.97 19.35 38.41
N LYS A 192 33.06 20.04 38.07
CA LYS A 192 33.98 20.60 39.08
C LYS A 192 33.28 21.60 40.00
N LEU A 193 32.42 22.46 39.46
CA LEU A 193 31.63 23.41 40.26
C LEU A 193 30.63 22.68 41.18
N LEU A 194 29.96 21.63 40.69
CA LEU A 194 29.04 20.81 41.49
C LEU A 194 29.75 20.03 42.61
N GLN A 195 31.01 19.64 42.42
CA GLN A 195 31.84 19.02 43.46
C GLN A 195 32.26 20.01 44.54
N GLN A 196 32.34 21.31 44.23
CA GLN A 196 32.72 22.37 45.17
C GLN A 196 31.53 22.94 45.96
N LEU A 197 30.31 22.71 45.51
CA LEU A 197 29.10 23.21 46.16
C LEU A 197 28.73 22.33 47.37
N PRO A 198 28.65 22.89 48.59
CA PRO A 198 28.12 22.18 49.74
C PRO A 198 26.60 22.02 49.60
N VAL A 199 26.08 20.88 50.04
CA VAL A 199 24.64 20.61 50.01
C VAL A 199 23.89 21.62 50.92
N PRO A 200 22.86 22.32 50.41
CA PRO A 200 22.12 23.29 51.22
C PRO A 200 21.42 22.60 52.39
N ALA A 201 21.54 23.18 53.60
CA ALA A 201 21.10 22.59 54.86
C ALA A 201 19.59 22.27 54.98
N LYS A 202 18.76 22.67 54.01
CA LYS A 202 17.31 22.38 53.97
C LYS A 202 16.96 21.08 53.23
N THR A 203 17.91 20.42 52.57
CA THR A 203 17.66 19.16 51.84
C THR A 203 18.18 17.92 52.57
N THR A 204 18.84 18.05 53.71
CA THR A 204 19.37 16.93 54.50
C THR A 204 18.45 16.63 55.70
N LEU A 205 17.75 15.49 55.64
CA LEU A 205 17.03 14.92 56.80
C LEU A 205 17.98 14.22 57.81
N SER A 206 19.29 14.22 57.56
CA SER A 206 20.31 13.70 58.49
C SER A 206 21.66 14.39 58.26
N PRO A 207 22.33 14.89 59.31
CA PRO A 207 23.64 15.51 59.21
C PRO A 207 24.72 14.44 59.37
N SER A 208 25.13 13.80 58.28
CA SER A 208 26.33 12.95 58.31
C SER A 208 27.16 13.17 57.06
N SER A 209 28.36 13.70 57.31
CA SER A 209 29.52 13.86 56.42
C SER A 209 29.33 14.74 55.18
N SER A 210 30.25 15.69 55.06
CA SER A 210 30.60 16.53 53.90
C SER A 210 30.54 15.83 52.53
N SER A 211 29.33 15.57 52.03
CA SER A 211 29.09 15.13 50.67
C SER A 211 28.96 16.36 49.78
N SER A 212 29.69 16.39 48.66
CA SER A 212 29.46 17.42 47.65
C SER A 212 28.06 17.29 47.06
N LEU A 213 27.52 18.37 46.48
CA LEU A 213 26.22 18.31 45.80
C LEU A 213 26.21 17.24 44.68
N TYR A 214 27.35 17.02 44.03
CA TYR A 214 27.55 15.94 43.07
C TYR A 214 27.34 14.55 43.69
N ASP A 215 27.92 14.27 44.87
CA ASP A 215 27.78 12.98 45.57
C ASP A 215 26.34 12.75 46.07
N TRP A 216 25.62 13.82 46.41
CA TRP A 216 24.22 13.73 46.78
C TRP A 216 23.34 13.39 45.56
N ILE A 217 23.60 14.01 44.40
CA ILE A 217 22.87 13.73 43.15
C ILE A 217 23.14 12.30 42.67
N SER A 218 24.40 11.84 42.70
CA SER A 218 24.77 10.50 42.24
C SER A 218 24.23 9.37 43.11
N THR A 219 23.95 9.63 44.39
CA THR A 219 23.39 8.64 45.33
C THR A 219 21.86 8.58 45.33
N HIS A 220 21.17 9.64 44.90
CA HIS A 220 19.70 9.72 44.88
C HIS A 220 19.09 9.52 43.48
N VAL A 221 19.91 9.49 42.43
CA VAL A 221 19.48 9.23 41.06
C VAL A 221 19.93 7.82 40.67
N SER A 222 18.96 6.92 40.50
CA SER A 222 19.17 5.51 40.13
C SER A 222 19.86 5.34 38.77
N ASP A 223 20.52 4.20 38.56
CA ASP A 223 21.30 3.85 37.36
C ASP A 223 20.51 3.84 36.02
N ASP A 224 19.18 3.81 36.04
CA ASP A 224 18.35 3.77 34.82
C ASP A 224 18.24 5.12 34.07
N THR A 225 19.01 6.12 34.49
CA THR A 225 18.78 7.52 34.10
C THR A 225 19.76 8.02 33.04
N ILE A 226 19.77 7.35 31.88
CA ILE A 226 20.01 8.04 30.58
C ILE A 226 19.03 9.23 30.43
N HIS A 227 17.91 9.19 31.15
CA HIS A 227 16.99 10.30 31.31
C HIS A 227 17.54 11.53 32.04
N VAL A 228 18.59 11.48 32.87
CA VAL A 228 19.15 12.70 33.51
C VAL A 228 20.03 13.45 32.54
N TYR A 229 20.73 12.75 31.66
CA TYR A 229 21.40 13.37 30.52
C TYR A 229 20.38 14.08 29.62
N ILE A 230 19.21 13.47 29.38
CA ILE A 230 18.14 14.10 28.60
C ILE A 230 17.43 15.22 29.38
N VAL A 231 17.22 15.11 30.69
CA VAL A 231 16.54 16.13 31.52
C VAL A 231 17.41 17.36 31.76
N LEU A 232 18.73 17.20 31.94
CA LEU A 232 19.67 18.33 31.98
C LEU A 232 19.83 18.99 30.61
N ILE A 233 19.77 18.22 29.51
CA ILE A 233 19.70 18.75 28.14
C ILE A 233 18.32 19.39 27.83
N ARG A 234 17.24 18.99 28.51
CA ARG A 234 15.86 19.50 28.31
C ARG A 234 15.44 20.61 29.25
N LEU A 235 16.16 20.89 30.34
CA LEU A 235 15.84 22.01 31.23
C LEU A 235 15.81 23.38 30.52
N PRO A 236 16.64 23.66 29.49
CA PRO A 236 16.46 24.85 28.64
C PRO A 236 15.20 24.78 27.75
N PHE A 237 14.78 23.58 27.34
CA PHE A 237 13.65 23.37 26.42
C PHE A 237 12.28 23.36 27.12
N ALA A 238 12.20 22.88 28.37
CA ALA A 238 10.99 22.93 29.18
C ALA A 238 10.63 24.37 29.59
N PHE A 239 11.63 25.22 29.84
CA PHE A 239 11.40 26.64 30.09
C PHE A 239 11.00 27.41 28.82
N ALA A 240 11.51 27.05 27.64
CA ALA A 240 11.13 27.67 26.37
C ALA A 240 9.72 27.30 25.88
N LEU A 241 9.20 26.11 26.24
CA LEU A 241 7.84 25.68 25.90
C LEU A 241 6.78 26.22 26.86
N VAL A 242 7.11 26.44 28.14
CA VAL A 242 6.18 27.05 29.12
C VAL A 242 6.05 28.57 28.93
N HIS A 243 7.05 29.24 28.35
CA HIS A 243 6.95 30.67 28.03
C HIS A 243 6.25 30.99 26.69
N ASN A 244 5.99 29.99 25.84
CA ASN A 244 5.23 30.16 24.59
C ASN A 244 3.74 29.73 24.69
N SER A 245 3.30 29.23 25.85
CA SER A 245 1.88 28.90 26.10
C SER A 245 1.04 30.06 26.65
N HIS A 246 1.57 31.28 26.70
CA HIS A 246 0.84 32.49 27.11
C HIS A 246 0.86 33.61 26.06
N VAL A 247 0.70 33.27 24.79
CA VAL A 247 0.21 34.23 23.78
C VAL A 247 -1.24 33.89 23.49
N THR A 248 -2.12 34.52 24.26
CA THR A 248 -3.54 34.64 23.98
C THR A 248 -3.73 35.23 22.58
N VAL A 249 -4.43 34.50 21.72
CA VAL A 249 -5.07 35.04 20.52
C VAL A 249 -5.96 36.21 20.95
N PRO A 250 -5.78 37.43 20.44
CA PRO A 250 -6.80 38.46 20.58
C PRO A 250 -7.96 38.11 19.64
N ASN A 251 -9.08 37.71 20.23
CA ASN A 251 -10.39 37.80 19.60
C ASN A 251 -10.68 39.28 19.30
N THR A 252 -10.80 39.63 18.02
CA THR A 252 -11.62 40.77 17.59
C THR A 252 -12.19 40.49 16.20
N VAL A 253 -13.51 40.33 16.20
CA VAL A 253 -14.56 40.74 15.23
C VAL A 253 -14.13 41.02 13.79
#